data_AF-A0A7L9BHI0-F1
#
_entry.id   AF-A0A7L9BHI0-F1
#
_cell.length_a   1.000
_cell.length_b   1.000
_cell.length_c   1.000
_cell.angle_alpha   90.00
_cell.angle_beta   90.00
_cell.angle_gamma   90.00
#
_symmetry.space_group_name_H-M   'P 1'
#
loop_
_entity.id
_entity.type
_entity.pdbx_description
1 polymer ?
#
loop_
_entity_poly.entity_id
_entity_poly.type
_entity_poly.pdbx_seq_one_letter_code
_entity_poly.pdbx_strand_id
1 'polypeptide(L)' 'MKAKHKISMLDYTKIIIAKVAFDRRLLLKEFRKSQAWLADRERSELYRWMKQHGYLPDSLTTAH' A
#
# COMPACT_ATOMS: atom_id res chain seq x y z
N MET A 1 3.59 -1.26 31.94
CA MET A 1 4.47 -1.73 30.85
C MET A 1 3.96 -1.13 29.53
N LYS A 2 4.77 -0.38 28.78
CA LYS A 2 4.35 0.15 27.47
C LYS A 2 4.56 -0.93 26.41
N ALA A 3 3.50 -1.38 25.76
CA ALA A 3 3.61 -2.35 24.67
C ALA A 3 4.48 -1.74 23.55
N LYS A 4 5.57 -2.42 23.16
CA LYS A 4 6.33 -2.10 21.95
C LYS A 4 5.36 -2.21 20.77
N HIS A 5 5.08 -1.09 20.09
CA HIS A 5 4.26 -1.09 18.89
C HIS A 5 4.99 -1.92 17.81
N LYS A 6 4.52 -3.13 17.55
CA LYS A 6 4.98 -3.94 16.42
C LYS A 6 4.23 -3.44 15.20
N ILE A 7 4.91 -2.66 14.37
CA ILE A 7 4.36 -2.21 13.08
C ILE A 7 4.15 -3.45 12.22
N SER A 8 2.94 -3.66 11.70
CA SER A 8 2.66 -4.76 10.76
C SER A 8 3.32 -4.48 9.41
N MET A 9 3.52 -5.52 8.59
CA MET A 9 4.05 -5.31 7.24
C MET A 9 3.11 -4.41 6.41
N LEU A 10 1.79 -4.54 6.63
CA LEU A 10 0.80 -3.68 6.01
C LEU A 10 0.94 -2.20 6.45
N ASP A 11 1.09 -1.93 7.74
CA ASP A 11 1.27 -0.56 8.23
C ASP A 11 2.57 0.07 7.71
N TYR A 12 3.65 -0.71 7.72
CA TYR A 12 4.92 -0.30 7.11
C TYR A 12 4.72 0.06 5.62
N THR A 13 4.03 -0.80 4.88
CA THR A 13 3.75 -0.57 3.46
C THR A 13 2.93 0.69 3.25
N LYS A 14 1.86 0.92 4.03
CA LYS A 14 1.03 2.15 3.97
C LYS A 14 1.89 3.40 4.16
N ILE A 15 2.82 3.38 5.13
CA ILE A 15 3.77 4.49 5.36
C ILE A 15 4.66 4.74 4.15
N ILE A 16 5.25 3.68 3.57
CA ILE A 16 6.11 3.82 2.39
C ILE A 16 5.32 4.37 1.21
N ILE A 17 4.16 3.77 0.91
CA ILE A 17 3.27 4.21 -0.17
C ILE A 17 2.93 5.69 -0.04
N ALA A 18 2.49 6.16 1.14
CA ALA A 18 2.18 7.57 1.36
C ALA A 18 3.40 8.48 1.12
N LYS A 19 4.60 8.06 1.55
CA LYS A 19 5.83 8.84 1.35
C LYS A 19 6.24 8.93 -0.10
N VAL A 20 5.97 7.91 -0.91
CA VAL A 20 6.39 7.88 -2.32
C VAL A 20 5.28 8.24 -3.31
N ALA A 21 4.07 8.51 -2.83
CA ALA A 21 2.89 8.75 -3.65
C ALA A 21 3.04 9.98 -4.58
N PHE A 22 3.95 10.91 -4.27
CA PHE A 22 4.24 12.05 -5.11
C PHE A 22 4.90 11.69 -6.46
N ASP A 23 5.54 10.52 -6.56
CA ASP A 23 6.16 10.03 -7.80
C ASP A 23 5.44 8.75 -8.26
N ARG A 24 4.75 8.84 -9.39
CA ARG A 24 3.96 7.73 -9.95
C ARG A 24 4.79 6.47 -10.19
N ARG A 25 6.03 6.61 -10.65
CA ARG A 25 6.92 5.46 -10.95
C ARG A 25 7.37 4.80 -9.66
N LEU A 26 7.70 5.59 -8.64
CA LEU A 26 8.12 5.08 -7.33
C LEU A 26 6.95 4.43 -6.59
N LEU A 27 5.77 5.06 -6.63
CA LEU A 27 4.53 4.51 -6.09
C LEU A 27 4.21 3.14 -6.70
N LEU A 28 4.24 3.02 -8.03
CA LEU A 28 4.02 1.75 -8.73
C LEU A 28 5.07 0.69 -8.35
N LYS A 29 6.33 1.09 -8.20
CA LYS A 29 7.42 0.19 -7.79
C LYS A 29 7.18 -0.37 -6.40
N GLU A 30 6.86 0.47 -5.42
CA GLU A 30 6.62 0.03 -4.05
C GLU A 30 5.31 -0.76 -3.91
N PHE A 31 4.27 -0.40 -4.67
CA PHE A 31 3.04 -1.19 -4.74
C PHE A 31 3.29 -2.60 -5.30
N ARG A 32 4.09 -2.74 -6.37
CA ARG A 32 4.43 -4.06 -6.91
C ARG A 32 5.22 -4.90 -5.91
N LYS A 33 6.13 -4.28 -5.16
CA LYS A 33 6.88 -4.97 -4.10
C LYS A 33 5.97 -5.43 -2.97
N SER A 34 4.99 -4.62 -2.55
CA SER A 34 4.07 -5.02 -1.49
C SER A 34 3.24 -6.23 -1.85
N GLN A 35 2.92 -6.44 -3.14
CA GLN A 35 2.27 -7.68 -3.58
C GLN A 35 3.13 -8.92 -3.29
N ALA A 36 4.46 -8.83 -3.25
CA ALA A 36 5.31 -9.98 -2.95
C ALA A 36 5.36 -10.33 -1.45
N TRP A 37 5.10 -9.35 -0.56
CA TRP A 37 5.33 -9.51 0.87
C TRP A 37 4.05 -9.56 1.72
N LEU A 38 2.96 -9.00 1.21
CA LEU A 38 1.67 -8.99 1.90
C LEU A 38 0.89 -10.27 1.61
N ALA A 39 0.17 -10.76 2.62
CA ALA A 39 -0.84 -11.80 2.43
C ALA A 39 -2.03 -11.26 1.62
N ASP A 40 -2.83 -12.13 0.99
CA ASP A 40 -3.92 -11.71 0.10
C ASP A 40 -4.96 -10.80 0.79
N ARG A 41 -5.23 -11.04 2.08
CA ARG A 41 -6.08 -10.17 2.89
C ARG A 41 -5.49 -8.77 3.04
N GLU A 42 -4.18 -8.68 3.32
CA GLU A 42 -3.48 -7.40 3.47
C GLU A 42 -3.36 -6.67 2.13
N ARG A 43 -3.20 -7.39 1.01
CA ARG A 43 -3.20 -6.81 -0.35
C ARG A 43 -4.54 -6.14 -0.65
N SER A 44 -5.64 -6.83 -0.33
CA SER A 44 -7.00 -6.31 -0.51
C SER A 44 -7.24 -5.07 0.35
N GLU A 45 -6.77 -5.09 1.60
CA GLU A 45 -6.84 -3.94 2.49
C GLU A 45 -6.00 -2.76 1.99
N LEU A 46 -4.76 -3.01 1.55
CA LEU A 46 -3.89 -2.00 0.96
C LEU A 46 -4.54 -1.36 -0.27
N TYR A 47 -5.12 -2.17 -1.16
CA TYR A 47 -5.80 -1.66 -2.36
C TYR A 47 -6.97 -0.75 -1.99
N ARG A 48 -7.83 -1.16 -1.05
CA ARG A 48 -8.94 -0.33 -0.56
C ARG A 48 -8.44 0.97 0.04
N TRP A 49 -7.39 0.91 0.85
CA TRP A 49 -6.79 2.08 1.48
C TRP A 49 -6.19 3.04 0.44
N MET A 50 -5.46 2.53 -0.56
CA MET A 50 -4.93 3.34 -1.66
C MET A 50 -6.03 4.01 -2.48
N LYS A 51 -7.15 3.30 -2.74
CA LYS A 51 -8.32 3.87 -3.42
C LYS A 51 -8.90 5.05 -2.65
N GLN A 52 -9.06 4.91 -1.34
CA GLN A 52 -9.60 5.97 -0.47
C GLN A 52 -8.72 7.23 -0.44
N HIS A 53 -7.42 7.08 -0.62
CA HIS A 53 -6.46 8.18 -0.60
C HIS A 53 -6.09 8.72 -1.98
N GLY A 54 -6.68 8.18 -3.06
CA GLY A 54 -6.37 8.62 -4.43
C GLY A 54 -5.00 8.19 -4.93
N TYR A 55 -4.39 7.15 -4.34
CA TYR A 55 -3.09 6.61 -4.76
C TYR A 55 -3.19 5.56 -5.85
N LEU A 56 -4.40 5.16 -6.28
CA LEU A 56 -4.54 4.19 -7.35
C LEU A 56 -4.19 4.84 -8.69
N PRO A 57 -3.17 4.33 -9.40
CA PRO A 57 -2.88 4.79 -10.76
C PRO A 57 -3.97 4.30 -11.72
N ASP A 58 -4.30 5.12 -12.72
CA ASP A 58 -5.38 4.88 -13.69
C ASP A 58 -5.34 3.51 -14.37
N SER A 59 -4.15 2.91 -14.47
CA SER A 59 -3.91 1.58 -15.04
C SER A 59 -4.38 0.41 -14.18
N LEU A 60 -4.74 0.64 -12.91
CA LEU A 60 -5.26 -0.37 -11.98
C LEU A 60 -6.75 -0.18 -11.68
N THR A 61 -7.36 0.87 -12.21
CA THR A 61 -8.76 1.24 -11.96
C THR A 61 -9.76 0.52 -12.87
N THR A 62 -9.42 -0.67 -13.38
CA THR A 62 -10.36 -1.47 -14.15
C THR A 62 -11.54 -1.84 -13.25
N ALA A 63 -12.64 -1.10 -13.45
CA ALA A 63 -13.93 -1.43 -12.90
C ALA A 63 -14.32 -2.81 -13.42
N HIS A 64 -14.58 -3.75 -12.51
CA HIS A 64 -15.70 -4.69 -12.53
C HIS A 64 -15.78 -5.37 -11.15
#